data_AF-A0A3M1WUH8-F1
#
_entry.id   AF-A0A3M1WUH8-F1
#
_cell.length_a   1.000
_cell.length_b   1.000
_cell.length_c   1.000
_cell.angle_alpha   90.00
_cell.angle_beta   90.00
_cell.angle_gamma   90.00
#
_symmetry.space_group_name_H-M   'P 1'
#
loop_
_entity.id
_entity.type
_entity.pdbx_description
1 polymer ?
#
loop_
_entity_poly.entity_id
_entity_poly.type
_entity_poly.pdbx_seq_one_letter_code
_entity_poly.pdbx_strand_id
1 'polypeptide(L)'
;SLAEKFPTVELDAAITNLFYHLNFMHDYLYRLGFDEAAGNFQLDNFGRGGLDGDPVLAAPQHSGFNNAFFGAPEDGQSAFTGYFFFTAPPFRQVDSAFDADVIYHEYVHGLTTRLVGNRFDAAALFGRQSAAMGEGWSDIYSVSITNDPVTGEYSTGDPTVGIRTVNYASSPLVYGDFGNRLGPLTRFGIEGGIALDHTFIPEVHFDGEIWASTLWDLRSAVGKQTFEQLITDALKFTPSQPSMLDGRDALLIADLATYGGAHQAAIWTVFAARGMGVSARADSGDDTVVLQAFDTPWNPLPPGRETIFFDDMNAGENGWTVEGEDGQGGPALWHLSNRRGRAWYYGREDTGNYDTGARNFGALTSPVIELPSIPSDSAIILEFDHFFRGSLFSSLTDNGYIRIIDVASGEMKQKAIVSDNTVGFRGGEFFQHEAIDISEFAGRSIQIQFYFDTINERRNDAEGWYIDNVRVSRRVP
;
A
#
# COMPACT_ATOMS: atom_id res chain seq x y z
N SER A 1 -2.16 -12.45 37.93
CA SER A 1 -2.17 -13.47 36.86
C SER A 1 -3.18 -13.05 35.79
N LEU A 2 -3.18 -13.66 34.60
CA LEU A 2 -4.24 -13.43 33.60
C LEU A 2 -5.63 -13.73 34.19
N ALA A 3 -5.76 -14.78 35.01
CA ALA A 3 -7.00 -15.14 35.70
C ALA A 3 -7.47 -14.11 36.76
N GLU A 4 -6.57 -13.27 37.29
CA GLU A 4 -6.94 -12.15 38.18
C GLU A 4 -7.36 -10.88 37.40
N LYS A 5 -6.90 -10.74 36.16
CA LYS A 5 -7.17 -9.58 35.29
C LYS A 5 -8.37 -9.81 34.36
N PHE A 6 -8.54 -11.04 33.91
CA PHE A 6 -9.65 -11.54 33.09
C PHE A 6 -10.22 -12.76 33.81
N PRO A 7 -11.18 -12.58 34.73
CA PRO A 7 -11.83 -13.70 35.37
C PRO A 7 -12.44 -14.61 34.30
N THR A 8 -12.31 -15.93 34.44
CA THR A 8 -12.93 -16.92 33.54
C THR A 8 -14.45 -16.80 33.41
N VAL A 9 -15.07 -15.92 34.21
CA VAL A 9 -16.50 -15.59 34.25
C VAL A 9 -16.95 -14.74 33.05
N GLU A 10 -16.04 -14.16 32.27
CA GLU A 10 -16.43 -13.31 31.12
C GLU A 10 -16.46 -14.03 29.77
N LEU A 11 -16.08 -15.32 29.71
CA LEU A 11 -16.08 -16.08 28.46
C LEU A 11 -17.49 -16.20 27.85
N ASP A 12 -18.52 -16.48 28.65
CA ASP A 12 -19.90 -16.57 28.16
C ASP A 12 -20.41 -15.24 27.59
N ALA A 13 -19.98 -14.12 28.18
CA ALA A 13 -20.29 -12.78 27.68
C ALA A 13 -19.57 -12.50 26.35
N ALA A 14 -18.28 -12.85 26.25
CA ALA A 14 -17.50 -12.73 25.01
C ALA A 14 -18.09 -13.59 23.88
N ILE A 15 -18.46 -14.85 24.17
CA ILE A 15 -19.15 -15.74 23.22
C ILE A 15 -20.46 -15.09 22.73
N THR A 16 -21.28 -14.60 23.65
CA THR A 16 -22.57 -13.98 23.31
C THR A 16 -22.39 -12.73 22.47
N ASN A 17 -21.41 -11.88 22.82
CA ASN A 17 -21.13 -10.64 22.10
C ASN A 17 -20.61 -10.91 20.68
N LEU A 18 -19.63 -11.81 20.52
CA LEU A 18 -19.16 -12.24 19.20
C LEU A 18 -20.29 -12.83 18.37
N PHE A 19 -21.09 -13.73 18.94
CA PHE A 19 -22.22 -14.32 18.22
C PHE A 19 -23.17 -13.24 17.70
N TYR A 20 -23.52 -12.25 18.52
CA TYR A 20 -24.37 -11.14 18.10
C TYR A 20 -23.75 -10.33 16.96
N HIS A 21 -22.51 -9.87 17.10
CA HIS A 21 -21.87 -8.99 16.12
C HIS A 21 -21.57 -9.70 14.79
N LEU A 22 -21.16 -10.97 14.81
CA LEU A 22 -20.93 -11.76 13.59
C LEU A 22 -22.24 -12.02 12.83
N ASN A 23 -23.35 -12.30 13.53
CA ASN A 23 -24.66 -12.44 12.89
C ASN A 23 -25.21 -11.08 12.41
N PHE A 24 -24.95 -10.00 13.13
CA PHE A 24 -25.26 -8.65 12.65
C PHE A 24 -24.54 -8.36 11.33
N MET A 25 -23.24 -8.65 11.23
CA MET A 25 -22.47 -8.44 10.00
C MET A 25 -22.97 -9.31 8.84
N HIS A 26 -23.28 -10.58 9.11
CA HIS A 26 -23.95 -11.45 8.14
C HIS A 26 -25.21 -10.78 7.56
N ASP A 27 -26.15 -10.40 8.42
CA ASP A 27 -27.44 -9.82 8.00
C ASP A 27 -27.29 -8.43 7.37
N TYR A 28 -26.27 -7.68 7.77
CA TYR A 28 -25.97 -6.35 7.24
C TYR A 28 -25.44 -6.45 5.81
N LEU A 29 -24.42 -7.28 5.59
CA LEU A 29 -23.78 -7.49 4.30
C LEU A 29 -24.70 -8.25 3.33
N TYR A 30 -25.55 -9.14 3.82
CA TYR A 30 -26.57 -9.79 3.01
C TYR A 30 -27.46 -8.76 2.27
N ARG A 31 -27.85 -7.68 2.95
CA ARG A 31 -28.67 -6.61 2.34
C ARG A 31 -27.93 -5.78 1.30
N LEU A 32 -26.60 -5.76 1.36
CA LEU A 32 -25.74 -5.11 0.38
C LEU A 32 -25.38 -6.05 -0.79
N GLY A 33 -25.87 -7.30 -0.75
CA GLY A 33 -25.68 -8.29 -1.81
C GLY A 33 -24.48 -9.19 -1.63
N PHE A 34 -24.02 -9.40 -0.39
CA PHE A 34 -23.19 -10.55 -0.01
C PHE A 34 -24.09 -11.71 0.43
N ASP A 35 -24.76 -12.29 -0.56
CA ASP A 35 -25.70 -13.41 -0.41
C ASP A 35 -25.04 -14.76 -0.75
N GLU A 36 -25.82 -15.83 -0.82
CA GLU A 36 -25.29 -17.17 -1.08
C GLU A 36 -24.61 -17.26 -2.45
N ALA A 37 -25.18 -16.65 -3.50
CA ALA A 37 -24.58 -16.67 -4.83
C ALA A 37 -23.22 -15.94 -4.85
N ALA A 38 -23.11 -14.86 -4.06
CA ALA A 38 -21.89 -14.11 -3.86
C ALA A 38 -20.86 -14.81 -2.93
N GLY A 39 -21.20 -15.99 -2.38
CA GLY A 39 -20.30 -16.77 -1.52
C GLY A 39 -20.23 -16.23 -0.09
N ASN A 40 -21.38 -15.93 0.51
CA ASN A 40 -21.45 -15.62 1.94
C ASN A 40 -21.19 -16.87 2.82
N PHE A 41 -21.18 -16.69 4.14
CA PHE A 41 -20.85 -17.75 5.09
C PHE A 41 -22.12 -18.34 5.72
N GLN A 42 -22.56 -19.51 5.24
CA GLN A 42 -23.80 -20.15 5.69
C GLN A 42 -23.67 -21.68 5.76
N LEU A 43 -24.22 -22.27 6.82
CA LEU A 43 -24.29 -23.74 6.91
C LEU A 43 -25.22 -24.34 5.86
N ASP A 44 -26.34 -23.66 5.57
CA ASP A 44 -27.34 -24.06 4.57
C ASP A 44 -27.74 -22.83 3.74
N ASN A 45 -27.67 -22.95 2.42
CA ASN A 45 -28.00 -21.90 1.47
C ASN A 45 -29.46 -21.94 1.02
N PHE A 46 -30.24 -22.91 1.49
CA PHE A 46 -31.65 -23.11 1.15
C PHE A 46 -31.90 -23.23 -0.36
N GLY A 47 -30.90 -23.70 -1.12
CA GLY A 47 -30.93 -23.77 -2.57
C GLY A 47 -30.91 -22.42 -3.31
N ARG A 48 -30.46 -21.33 -2.66
CA ARG A 48 -30.41 -19.98 -3.26
C ARG A 48 -29.17 -19.67 -4.09
N GLY A 49 -28.19 -20.59 -4.14
CA GLY A 49 -26.91 -20.39 -4.80
C GLY A 49 -25.77 -20.74 -3.85
N GLY A 50 -24.53 -20.43 -4.21
CA GLY A 50 -23.42 -20.69 -3.31
C GLY A 50 -22.96 -22.14 -3.24
N LEU A 51 -21.88 -22.36 -2.51
CA LEU A 51 -21.60 -23.63 -1.85
C LEU A 51 -21.95 -23.47 -0.37
N ASP A 52 -22.73 -24.40 0.17
CA ASP A 52 -23.12 -24.39 1.58
C ASP A 52 -22.05 -25.06 2.45
N GLY A 53 -22.29 -25.16 3.75
CA GLY A 53 -21.40 -25.85 4.67
C GLY A 53 -20.22 -25.01 5.18
N ASP A 54 -20.28 -23.69 5.04
CA ASP A 54 -19.17 -22.79 5.32
C ASP A 54 -19.45 -21.70 6.38
N PRO A 55 -19.99 -22.06 7.55
CA PRO A 55 -20.21 -21.11 8.62
C PRO A 55 -18.88 -20.49 9.11
N VAL A 56 -18.96 -19.30 9.69
CA VAL A 56 -17.83 -18.70 10.43
C VAL A 56 -17.65 -19.41 11.77
N LEU A 57 -16.47 -19.98 12.00
CA LEU A 57 -16.06 -20.57 13.27
C LEU A 57 -15.33 -19.52 14.10
N ALA A 58 -15.95 -19.06 15.19
CA ALA A 58 -15.41 -17.98 16.00
C ALA A 58 -14.85 -18.46 17.35
N ALA A 59 -13.68 -17.96 17.72
CA ALA A 59 -13.01 -18.26 18.98
C ALA A 59 -12.77 -16.97 19.81
N PRO A 60 -13.60 -16.68 20.83
CA PRO A 60 -13.25 -15.68 21.83
C PRO A 60 -12.06 -16.16 22.67
N GLN A 61 -11.26 -15.21 23.16
CA GLN A 61 -10.13 -15.48 24.05
C GLN A 61 -9.16 -16.52 23.48
N HIS A 62 -8.90 -16.41 22.18
CA HIS A 62 -7.97 -17.27 21.44
C HIS A 62 -6.56 -17.19 22.03
N SER A 63 -5.76 -18.24 21.82
CA SER A 63 -4.37 -18.28 22.30
C SER A 63 -3.50 -17.24 21.59
N GLY A 64 -2.89 -16.35 22.37
CA GLY A 64 -2.08 -15.22 21.89
C GLY A 64 -2.49 -13.92 22.62
N PHE A 65 -1.96 -12.78 22.19
CA PHE A 65 -2.27 -11.47 22.80
C PHE A 65 -2.21 -10.34 21.77
N ASN A 66 -2.92 -9.23 22.07
CA ASN A 66 -2.85 -7.95 21.37
C ASN A 66 -3.12 -8.03 19.86
N ASN A 67 -4.08 -8.86 19.45
CA ASN A 67 -4.44 -9.00 18.04
C ASN A 67 -5.91 -9.46 17.91
N ALA A 68 -6.38 -9.54 16.68
CA ALA A 68 -7.54 -10.33 16.22
C ALA A 68 -7.19 -10.86 14.81
N PHE A 69 -7.95 -11.82 14.28
CA PHE A 69 -7.80 -12.24 12.89
C PHE A 69 -9.06 -12.90 12.30
N PHE A 70 -9.13 -12.91 10.98
CA PHE A 70 -10.10 -13.69 10.20
C PHE A 70 -9.41 -14.35 9.01
N GLY A 71 -9.51 -15.67 8.95
CA GLY A 71 -9.07 -16.47 7.80
C GLY A 71 -10.27 -16.98 7.02
N ALA A 72 -10.40 -16.54 5.77
CA ALA A 72 -11.39 -17.04 4.82
C ALA A 72 -10.73 -17.96 3.78
N PRO A 73 -11.16 -19.22 3.67
CA PRO A 73 -10.94 -20.00 2.46
C PRO A 73 -11.99 -19.69 1.38
N GLU A 74 -11.87 -20.37 0.24
CA GLU A 74 -12.84 -20.34 -0.87
C GLU A 74 -14.27 -20.72 -0.43
N ASP A 75 -15.27 -20.38 -1.25
CA ASP A 75 -16.68 -20.73 -1.06
C ASP A 75 -16.89 -22.22 -0.73
N GLY A 76 -17.75 -22.53 0.24
CA GLY A 76 -18.00 -23.92 0.68
C GLY A 76 -17.00 -24.49 1.71
N GLN A 77 -16.05 -23.68 2.19
CA GLN A 77 -15.19 -24.02 3.32
C GLN A 77 -15.35 -23.02 4.46
N SER A 78 -15.51 -23.52 5.68
CA SER A 78 -15.73 -22.68 6.86
C SER A 78 -14.57 -21.71 7.10
N ALA A 79 -14.88 -20.43 7.29
CA ALA A 79 -13.93 -19.44 7.77
C ALA A 79 -13.65 -19.61 9.27
N PHE A 80 -12.53 -19.06 9.74
CA PHE A 80 -12.18 -19.04 11.16
C PHE A 80 -11.78 -17.63 11.60
N THR A 81 -12.26 -17.21 12.77
CA THR A 81 -11.89 -15.92 13.37
C THR A 81 -11.55 -16.06 14.85
N GLY A 82 -10.54 -15.34 15.30
CA GLY A 82 -10.01 -15.40 16.66
C GLY A 82 -9.83 -14.02 17.28
N TYR A 83 -10.22 -13.88 18.54
CA TYR A 83 -10.14 -12.63 19.30
C TYR A 83 -9.32 -12.85 20.56
N PHE A 84 -8.40 -11.94 20.87
CA PHE A 84 -7.39 -12.13 21.90
C PHE A 84 -7.53 -11.10 23.00
N PHE A 85 -6.87 -11.38 24.13
CA PHE A 85 -6.67 -10.37 25.16
C PHE A 85 -5.62 -9.36 24.75
N PHE A 86 -5.95 -8.09 24.91
CA PHE A 86 -5.02 -6.97 24.83
C PHE A 86 -4.47 -6.73 26.24
N THR A 87 -3.15 -6.66 26.38
CA THR A 87 -2.47 -6.72 27.69
C THR A 87 -1.22 -5.85 27.82
N ALA A 88 -0.67 -5.32 26.73
CA ALA A 88 0.56 -4.54 26.71
C ALA A 88 0.33 -3.11 26.17
N PRO A 89 1.00 -2.07 26.70
CA PRO A 89 0.94 -0.73 26.11
C PRO A 89 1.29 -0.73 24.61
N PRO A 90 0.63 0.10 23.77
CA PRO A 90 -0.33 1.16 24.14
C PRO A 90 -1.74 0.65 24.50
N PHE A 91 -1.99 -0.66 24.44
CA PHE A 91 -3.32 -1.21 24.63
C PHE A 91 -3.81 -1.18 26.08
N ARG A 92 -5.13 -1.05 26.21
CA ARG A 92 -5.84 -1.33 27.45
C ARG A 92 -5.80 -2.82 27.74
N GLN A 93 -5.92 -3.18 29.01
CA GLN A 93 -6.07 -4.57 29.44
C GLN A 93 -7.53 -4.99 29.23
N VAL A 94 -7.90 -5.37 28.00
CA VAL A 94 -9.27 -5.67 27.58
C VAL A 94 -9.35 -6.93 26.72
N ASP A 95 -10.55 -7.46 26.56
CA ASP A 95 -10.85 -8.55 25.62
C ASP A 95 -11.41 -7.95 24.33
N SER A 96 -10.73 -8.19 23.20
CA SER A 96 -11.15 -7.66 21.89
C SER A 96 -12.48 -8.24 21.40
N ALA A 97 -12.96 -9.31 22.01
CA ALA A 97 -14.32 -9.81 21.76
C ALA A 97 -15.43 -8.83 22.18
N PHE A 98 -15.11 -7.70 22.83
CA PHE A 98 -16.03 -6.60 23.13
C PHE A 98 -15.81 -5.35 22.30
N ASP A 99 -14.87 -5.38 21.36
CA ASP A 99 -14.57 -4.25 20.47
C ASP A 99 -15.30 -4.42 19.14
N ALA A 100 -16.46 -3.76 18.99
CA ALA A 100 -17.37 -4.02 17.88
C ALA A 100 -16.75 -3.69 16.52
N ASP A 101 -15.95 -2.63 16.45
CA ASP A 101 -15.32 -2.20 15.22
C ASP A 101 -14.17 -3.14 14.79
N VAL A 102 -13.44 -3.74 15.74
CA VAL A 102 -12.49 -4.83 15.49
C VAL A 102 -13.22 -6.06 14.97
N ILE A 103 -14.36 -6.45 15.58
CA ILE A 103 -15.15 -7.59 15.09
C ILE A 103 -15.65 -7.37 13.66
N TYR A 104 -16.10 -6.15 13.33
CA TYR A 104 -16.55 -5.81 12.00
C TYR A 104 -15.39 -5.78 11.00
N HIS A 105 -14.24 -5.23 11.38
CA HIS A 105 -13.01 -5.25 10.61
C HIS A 105 -12.65 -6.70 10.23
N GLU A 106 -12.58 -7.59 11.22
CA GLU A 106 -12.26 -9.00 10.98
C GLU A 106 -13.24 -9.69 10.03
N TYR A 107 -14.55 -9.48 10.20
CA TYR A 107 -15.54 -10.07 9.29
C TYR A 107 -15.36 -9.62 7.84
N VAL A 108 -14.91 -8.38 7.63
CA VAL A 108 -14.73 -7.79 6.30
C VAL A 108 -13.52 -8.37 5.57
N HIS A 109 -12.52 -8.93 6.26
CA HIS A 109 -11.53 -9.79 5.59
C HIS A 109 -12.20 -10.99 4.91
N GLY A 110 -13.21 -11.58 5.54
CA GLY A 110 -14.03 -12.63 4.94
C GLY A 110 -14.80 -12.15 3.70
N LEU A 111 -15.46 -10.99 3.80
CA LEU A 111 -16.17 -10.37 2.68
C LEU A 111 -15.24 -10.12 1.48
N THR A 112 -14.11 -9.47 1.71
CA THR A 112 -13.18 -9.06 0.65
C THR A 112 -12.50 -10.26 0.02
N THR A 113 -12.14 -11.29 0.80
CA THR A 113 -11.61 -12.56 0.29
C THR A 113 -12.61 -13.29 -0.61
N ARG A 114 -13.91 -13.23 -0.30
CA ARG A 114 -14.95 -13.90 -1.11
C ARG A 114 -15.35 -13.09 -2.36
N LEU A 115 -15.28 -11.76 -2.32
CA LEU A 115 -15.75 -10.92 -3.43
C LEU A 115 -14.67 -10.50 -4.43
N VAL A 116 -13.45 -10.19 -3.98
CA VAL A 116 -12.39 -9.70 -4.87
C VAL A 116 -11.86 -10.82 -5.74
N GLY A 117 -11.66 -10.56 -7.04
CA GLY A 117 -11.30 -11.58 -8.01
C GLY A 117 -12.48 -12.51 -8.29
N ASN A 118 -12.70 -13.50 -7.41
CA ASN A 118 -13.92 -14.29 -7.33
C ASN A 118 -13.90 -15.16 -6.06
N ARG A 119 -15.07 -15.71 -5.69
CA ARG A 119 -15.25 -16.56 -4.49
C ARG A 119 -14.44 -17.86 -4.42
N PHE A 120 -13.73 -18.23 -5.49
CA PHE A 120 -12.81 -19.37 -5.56
C PHE A 120 -11.33 -18.93 -5.67
N ASP A 121 -11.02 -17.67 -5.40
CA ASP A 121 -9.66 -17.13 -5.38
C ASP A 121 -9.34 -16.52 -4.01
N ALA A 122 -9.09 -17.38 -3.03
CA ALA A 122 -8.71 -16.94 -1.67
C ALA A 122 -7.33 -16.26 -1.60
N ALA A 123 -6.59 -16.18 -2.71
CA ALA A 123 -5.29 -15.53 -2.81
C ALA A 123 -5.36 -14.15 -3.49
N ALA A 124 -6.57 -13.64 -3.76
CA ALA A 124 -6.78 -12.41 -4.52
C ALA A 124 -6.20 -11.14 -3.86
N LEU A 125 -5.85 -11.18 -2.58
CA LEU A 125 -5.37 -10.02 -1.81
C LEU A 125 -3.97 -10.22 -1.21
N PHE A 126 -3.11 -11.03 -1.85
CA PHE A 126 -1.73 -11.23 -1.37
C PHE A 126 -0.71 -10.25 -1.94
N GLY A 127 -1.08 -9.48 -2.95
CA GLY A 127 -0.22 -8.43 -3.49
C GLY A 127 -0.02 -7.28 -2.50
N ARG A 128 1.06 -6.52 -2.60
CA ARG A 128 1.38 -5.46 -1.60
C ARG A 128 0.30 -4.38 -1.47
N GLN A 129 -0.15 -3.79 -2.58
CA GLN A 129 -1.27 -2.83 -2.57
C GLN A 129 -2.58 -3.54 -2.26
N SER A 130 -2.77 -4.75 -2.78
CA SER A 130 -3.99 -5.54 -2.58
C SER A 130 -4.24 -5.88 -1.11
N ALA A 131 -3.21 -6.31 -0.40
CA ALA A 131 -3.27 -6.62 1.03
C ALA A 131 -3.53 -5.36 1.86
N ALA A 132 -2.86 -4.25 1.52
CA ALA A 132 -3.14 -2.95 2.13
C ALA A 132 -4.59 -2.50 1.90
N MET A 133 -5.14 -2.70 0.70
CA MET A 133 -6.56 -2.47 0.43
C MET A 133 -7.46 -3.41 1.22
N GLY A 134 -7.05 -4.66 1.45
CA GLY A 134 -7.72 -5.61 2.35
C GLY A 134 -7.93 -5.02 3.74
N GLU A 135 -6.85 -4.54 4.38
CA GLU A 135 -6.90 -3.82 5.66
C GLU A 135 -7.79 -2.56 5.58
N GLY A 136 -7.61 -1.76 4.52
CA GLY A 136 -8.35 -0.51 4.35
C GLY A 136 -9.85 -0.71 4.11
N TRP A 137 -10.26 -1.78 3.43
CA TRP A 137 -11.66 -2.16 3.29
C TRP A 137 -12.23 -2.62 4.62
N SER A 138 -11.48 -3.42 5.38
CA SER A 138 -11.89 -3.85 6.71
C SER A 138 -12.15 -2.66 7.64
N ASP A 139 -11.26 -1.67 7.63
CA ASP A 139 -11.45 -0.43 8.37
C ASP A 139 -12.67 0.36 7.87
N ILE A 140 -12.77 0.65 6.57
CA ILE A 140 -13.81 1.56 6.07
C ILE A 140 -15.24 1.01 6.25
N TYR A 141 -15.45 -0.31 6.11
CA TYR A 141 -16.76 -0.90 6.42
C TYR A 141 -17.08 -0.73 7.90
N SER A 142 -16.12 -1.01 8.76
CA SER A 142 -16.27 -0.92 10.21
C SER A 142 -16.64 0.51 10.65
N VAL A 143 -15.81 1.50 10.31
CA VAL A 143 -16.02 2.92 10.65
C VAL A 143 -17.24 3.51 9.96
N SER A 144 -17.61 3.01 8.76
CA SER A 144 -18.85 3.44 8.10
C SER A 144 -20.07 3.00 8.90
N ILE A 145 -20.11 1.73 9.31
CA ILE A 145 -21.22 1.10 10.05
C ILE A 145 -21.39 1.73 11.43
N THR A 146 -20.30 1.91 12.17
CA THR A 146 -20.30 2.57 13.50
C THR A 146 -20.51 4.08 13.39
N ASN A 147 -20.26 4.65 12.20
CA ASN A 147 -20.25 6.09 11.95
C ASN A 147 -19.26 6.82 12.87
N ASP A 148 -18.09 6.22 13.05
CA ASP A 148 -16.97 6.72 13.85
C ASP A 148 -15.67 6.55 13.05
N PRO A 149 -14.95 7.63 12.68
CA PRO A 149 -13.74 7.55 11.85
C PRO A 149 -12.49 7.03 12.59
N VAL A 150 -12.65 6.40 13.74
CA VAL A 150 -11.59 5.82 14.57
C VAL A 150 -11.80 4.32 14.66
N THR A 151 -10.71 3.56 14.77
CA THR A 151 -10.74 2.09 14.86
C THR A 151 -9.98 1.60 16.07
N GLY A 152 -10.60 0.75 16.88
CA GLY A 152 -9.99 0.06 18.01
C GLY A 152 -9.73 0.95 19.23
N GLU A 153 -10.45 2.08 19.37
CA GLU A 153 -10.29 2.99 20.51
C GLU A 153 -10.72 2.37 21.84
N TYR A 154 -11.60 1.36 21.84
CA TYR A 154 -11.86 0.58 23.04
C TYR A 154 -10.62 -0.23 23.45
N SER A 155 -9.95 -0.87 22.48
CA SER A 155 -8.73 -1.65 22.70
C SER A 155 -7.52 -0.81 23.07
N THR A 156 -7.35 0.39 22.53
CA THR A 156 -6.21 1.27 22.85
C THR A 156 -6.49 2.25 23.98
N GLY A 157 -7.74 2.67 24.16
CA GLY A 157 -8.10 3.81 25.00
C GLY A 157 -7.78 5.16 24.40
N ASP A 158 -7.39 5.22 23.13
CA ASP A 158 -7.14 6.47 22.39
C ASP A 158 -8.33 6.81 21.48
N PRO A 159 -9.19 7.75 21.88
CA PRO A 159 -10.35 8.16 21.07
C PRO A 159 -9.98 9.05 19.88
N THR A 160 -8.70 9.38 19.70
CA THR A 160 -8.25 10.31 18.65
C THR A 160 -7.99 9.56 17.35
N VAL A 161 -7.20 8.49 17.44
CA VAL A 161 -6.73 7.69 16.28
C VAL A 161 -6.84 6.17 16.53
N GLY A 162 -7.23 5.74 17.73
CA GLY A 162 -7.42 4.32 18.03
C GLY A 162 -6.13 3.54 17.92
N ILE A 163 -6.14 2.44 17.15
CA ILE A 163 -4.96 1.61 16.84
C ILE A 163 -4.20 2.10 15.61
N ARG A 164 -4.82 2.94 14.80
CA ARG A 164 -4.27 3.47 13.55
C ARG A 164 -3.45 4.73 13.83
N THR A 165 -2.77 5.24 12.81
CA THR A 165 -1.95 6.46 12.95
C THR A 165 -2.68 7.75 12.61
N VAL A 166 -3.89 7.64 12.08
CA VAL A 166 -4.72 8.79 11.66
C VAL A 166 -6.17 8.59 12.08
N ASN A 167 -6.88 9.71 12.23
CA ASN A 167 -8.33 9.75 12.20
C ASN A 167 -8.76 9.89 10.74
N TYR A 168 -9.61 8.98 10.22
CA TYR A 168 -9.94 8.97 8.79
C TYR A 168 -10.62 10.26 8.32
N ALA A 169 -11.35 10.95 9.19
CA ALA A 169 -12.03 12.21 8.85
C ALA A 169 -11.09 13.41 8.69
N SER A 170 -9.84 13.30 9.15
CA SER A 170 -8.83 14.37 9.06
C SER A 170 -7.47 13.86 8.57
N SER A 171 -7.45 12.68 7.95
CA SER A 171 -6.23 12.04 7.48
C SER A 171 -5.58 12.85 6.34
N PRO A 172 -4.28 13.19 6.42
CA PRO A 172 -3.58 13.89 5.35
C PRO A 172 -3.06 12.97 4.25
N LEU A 173 -3.27 11.66 4.36
CA LEU A 173 -2.59 10.66 3.55
C LEU A 173 -3.02 10.71 2.07
N VAL A 174 -2.05 10.55 1.19
CA VAL A 174 -2.25 10.47 -0.26
C VAL A 174 -1.56 9.23 -0.83
N TYR A 175 -1.86 8.91 -2.08
CA TYR A 175 -1.32 7.73 -2.74
C TYR A 175 0.21 7.66 -2.70
N GLY A 176 0.90 8.79 -2.88
CA GLY A 176 2.36 8.86 -2.81
C GLY A 176 2.96 8.64 -1.42
N ASP A 177 2.17 8.44 -0.36
CA ASP A 177 2.66 8.02 0.96
C ASP A 177 2.82 6.49 1.08
N PHE A 178 2.40 5.73 0.07
CA PHE A 178 2.57 4.27 0.04
C PHE A 178 4.03 3.88 0.23
N GLY A 179 4.30 3.00 1.19
CA GLY A 179 5.65 2.57 1.54
C GLY A 179 6.51 3.63 2.22
N ASN A 180 6.01 4.84 2.50
CA ASN A 180 6.75 5.92 3.18
C ASN A 180 6.47 6.02 4.69
N ARG A 181 5.41 5.34 5.14
CA ARG A 181 4.77 5.62 6.43
C ARG A 181 5.62 5.30 7.67
N LEU A 182 6.51 4.33 7.55
CA LEU A 182 7.40 3.92 8.64
C LEU A 182 8.76 4.64 8.63
N GLY A 183 9.00 5.55 7.66
CA GLY A 183 10.33 6.10 7.42
C GLY A 183 11.34 4.99 7.05
N PRO A 184 12.65 5.28 7.02
CA PRO A 184 13.65 4.24 6.97
C PRO A 184 13.61 3.40 8.26
N LEU A 185 13.45 2.09 8.12
CA LEU A 185 13.11 1.18 9.21
C LEU A 185 14.31 0.82 10.09
N THR A 186 14.23 1.14 11.37
CA THR A 186 14.79 0.21 12.38
C THR A 186 13.73 -0.85 12.68
N ARG A 187 13.81 -1.98 11.99
CA ARG A 187 12.76 -3.00 12.06
C ARG A 187 12.90 -3.91 13.29
N PHE A 188 12.13 -3.65 14.34
CA PHE A 188 11.72 -4.71 15.27
C PHE A 188 10.58 -5.50 14.62
N GLY A 189 10.75 -6.81 14.35
CA GLY A 189 9.59 -7.71 14.15
C GLY A 189 9.60 -8.73 12.99
N ILE A 190 10.64 -8.87 12.17
CA ILE A 190 10.84 -10.01 11.23
C ILE A 190 12.32 -10.27 11.34
N GLU A 191 12.61 -11.44 11.89
CA GLU A 191 13.87 -12.17 11.86
C GLU A 191 15.17 -11.35 11.83
N GLY A 192 15.87 -11.34 12.98
CA GLY A 192 17.34 -11.31 12.95
C GLY A 192 18.05 -10.00 13.31
N GLY A 193 17.35 -8.91 13.65
CA GLY A 193 18.01 -7.73 14.24
C GLY A 193 19.01 -7.02 13.34
N ILE A 194 18.82 -7.08 12.02
CA ILE A 194 19.59 -6.27 11.07
C ILE A 194 19.08 -4.83 11.15
N ALA A 195 19.97 -3.88 11.44
CA ALA A 195 19.66 -2.47 11.31
C ALA A 195 19.58 -2.12 9.81
N LEU A 196 18.37 -1.84 9.34
CA LEU A 196 18.06 -1.36 8.00
C LEU A 196 17.75 0.15 8.06
N ASP A 197 18.68 0.90 8.65
CA ASP A 197 18.64 2.34 8.93
C ASP A 197 18.23 3.26 7.76
N HIS A 198 18.13 2.71 6.54
CA HIS A 198 17.77 3.41 5.32
C HIS A 198 16.75 2.68 4.42
N THR A 199 16.03 1.65 4.90
CA THR A 199 15.13 0.83 4.05
C THR A 199 13.65 1.08 4.37
N PHE A 200 12.85 1.35 3.35
CA PHE A 200 11.41 1.55 3.47
C PHE A 200 10.69 0.31 2.97
N ILE A 201 9.78 -0.27 3.76
CA ILE A 201 9.04 -1.48 3.40
C ILE A 201 7.55 -1.20 3.56
N PRO A 202 6.73 -1.43 2.52
CA PRO A 202 5.28 -1.38 2.62
C PRO A 202 4.77 -2.29 3.74
N GLU A 203 3.77 -1.81 4.47
CA GLU A 203 3.16 -2.51 5.59
C GLU A 203 1.65 -2.32 5.47
N VAL A 204 0.93 -3.44 5.46
CA VAL A 204 -0.45 -3.51 5.00
C VAL A 204 -1.39 -2.64 5.83
N HIS A 205 -1.17 -2.51 7.14
CA HIS A 205 -2.02 -1.68 7.98
C HIS A 205 -1.74 -0.19 7.76
N PHE A 206 -0.47 0.22 7.75
CA PHE A 206 -0.10 1.63 7.55
C PHE A 206 -0.49 2.12 6.16
N ASP A 207 -0.23 1.32 5.12
CA ASP A 207 -0.57 1.66 3.74
C ASP A 207 -2.08 1.52 3.48
N GLY A 208 -2.77 0.62 4.20
CA GLY A 208 -4.22 0.46 4.16
C GLY A 208 -4.98 1.70 4.66
N GLU A 209 -4.38 2.48 5.55
CA GLU A 209 -4.95 3.77 5.99
C GLU A 209 -5.12 4.76 4.82
N ILE A 210 -4.31 4.69 3.75
CA ILE A 210 -4.47 5.52 2.54
C ILE A 210 -5.79 5.19 1.85
N TRP A 211 -6.06 3.89 1.70
CA TRP A 211 -7.28 3.38 1.07
C TRP A 211 -8.52 3.71 1.90
N ALA A 212 -8.49 3.41 3.20
CA ALA A 212 -9.59 3.71 4.12
C ALA A 212 -9.89 5.22 4.19
N SER A 213 -8.86 6.08 4.26
CA SER A 213 -9.03 7.54 4.27
C SER A 213 -9.71 8.05 2.99
N THR A 214 -9.28 7.53 1.83
CA THR A 214 -9.88 7.89 0.53
C THR A 214 -11.35 7.50 0.48
N LEU A 215 -11.68 6.29 0.93
CA LEU A 215 -13.05 5.81 0.92
C LEU A 215 -13.93 6.50 1.97
N TRP A 216 -13.37 6.98 3.09
CA TRP A 216 -14.09 7.83 4.04
C TRP A 216 -14.51 9.18 3.43
N ASP A 217 -13.63 9.80 2.65
CA ASP A 217 -13.97 11.02 1.91
C ASP A 217 -15.06 10.74 0.88
N LEU A 218 -14.98 9.61 0.17
CA LEU A 218 -16.01 9.21 -0.79
C LEU A 218 -17.35 8.99 -0.09
N ARG A 219 -17.36 8.30 1.05
CA ARG A 219 -18.54 8.12 1.90
C ARG A 219 -19.18 9.44 2.27
N SER A 220 -18.36 10.42 2.65
CA SER A 220 -18.82 11.77 3.00
C SER A 220 -19.41 12.51 1.78
N ALA A 221 -18.83 12.31 0.59
CA ALA A 221 -19.27 12.95 -0.64
C ALA A 221 -20.58 12.40 -1.21
N VAL A 222 -20.80 11.08 -1.14
CA VAL A 222 -22.00 10.43 -1.73
C VAL A 222 -23.07 10.02 -0.72
N GLY A 223 -22.74 10.09 0.58
CA GLY A 223 -23.59 9.67 1.68
C GLY A 223 -23.47 8.17 2.01
N LYS A 224 -23.58 7.84 3.30
CA LYS A 224 -23.36 6.50 3.87
C LYS A 224 -24.05 5.38 3.09
N GLN A 225 -25.37 5.50 2.85
CA GLN A 225 -26.16 4.41 2.25
C GLN A 225 -25.73 4.12 0.81
N THR A 226 -25.54 5.17 0.01
CA THR A 226 -25.06 5.06 -1.37
C THR A 226 -23.66 4.46 -1.39
N PHE A 227 -22.79 4.95 -0.51
CA PHE A 227 -21.42 4.50 -0.41
C PHE A 227 -21.33 3.01 -0.08
N GLU A 228 -22.03 2.52 0.95
CA GLU A 228 -21.95 1.13 1.38
C GLU A 228 -22.44 0.14 0.32
N GLN A 229 -23.48 0.51 -0.44
CA GLN A 229 -23.90 -0.29 -1.60
C GLN A 229 -22.84 -0.24 -2.70
N LEU A 230 -22.36 0.96 -3.05
CA LEU A 230 -21.39 1.17 -4.11
C LEU A 230 -20.08 0.41 -3.87
N ILE A 231 -19.53 0.45 -2.66
CA ILE A 231 -18.29 -0.27 -2.34
C ILE A 231 -18.49 -1.79 -2.40
N THR A 232 -19.66 -2.29 -1.98
CA THR A 232 -19.95 -3.74 -2.02
C THR A 232 -20.10 -4.23 -3.46
N ASP A 233 -20.71 -3.42 -4.32
CA ASP A 233 -20.79 -3.72 -5.75
C ASP A 233 -19.41 -3.61 -6.42
N ALA A 234 -18.59 -2.64 -6.02
CA ALA A 234 -17.24 -2.47 -6.55
C ALA A 234 -16.34 -3.67 -6.24
N LEU A 235 -16.41 -4.25 -5.04
CA LEU A 235 -15.64 -5.45 -4.68
C LEU A 235 -15.83 -6.59 -5.70
N LYS A 236 -17.03 -6.73 -6.28
CA LYS A 236 -17.37 -7.76 -7.28
C LYS A 236 -16.77 -7.48 -8.67
N PHE A 237 -16.39 -6.24 -8.94
CA PHE A 237 -15.71 -5.82 -10.18
C PHE A 237 -14.19 -5.72 -10.02
N THR A 238 -13.70 -5.71 -8.78
CA THR A 238 -12.27 -5.66 -8.48
C THR A 238 -11.58 -6.96 -8.94
N PRO A 239 -10.51 -6.87 -9.75
CA PRO A 239 -9.77 -8.06 -10.20
C PRO A 239 -8.98 -8.72 -9.06
N SER A 240 -8.43 -9.90 -9.32
CA SER A 240 -7.47 -10.54 -8.41
C SER A 240 -6.14 -9.77 -8.41
N GLN A 241 -5.52 -9.66 -7.24
CA GLN A 241 -4.29 -8.88 -6.98
C GLN A 241 -4.39 -7.43 -7.50
N PRO A 242 -5.43 -6.66 -7.08
CA PRO A 242 -5.68 -5.31 -7.56
C PRO A 242 -4.65 -4.31 -7.02
N SER A 243 -4.30 -3.31 -7.82
CA SER A 243 -3.75 -2.04 -7.35
C SER A 243 -4.84 -1.15 -6.75
N MET A 244 -4.46 -0.08 -6.03
CA MET A 244 -5.43 0.93 -5.55
C MET A 244 -6.16 1.60 -6.73
N LEU A 245 -5.51 1.71 -7.89
CA LEU A 245 -6.13 2.25 -9.11
C LEU A 245 -7.15 1.27 -9.72
N ASP A 246 -6.90 -0.03 -9.66
CA ASP A 246 -7.92 -1.03 -10.04
C ASP A 246 -9.14 -0.95 -9.12
N GLY A 247 -8.92 -0.74 -7.81
CA GLY A 247 -10.00 -0.51 -6.85
C GLY A 247 -10.83 0.75 -7.17
N ARG A 248 -10.18 1.86 -7.56
CA ARG A 248 -10.86 3.07 -8.04
C ARG A 248 -11.71 2.78 -9.28
N ASP A 249 -11.12 2.10 -10.24
CA ASP A 249 -11.79 1.83 -11.51
C ASP A 249 -12.97 0.86 -11.34
N ALA A 250 -12.87 -0.08 -10.39
CA ALA A 250 -13.99 -0.92 -9.97
C ALA A 250 -15.15 -0.11 -9.37
N LEU A 251 -14.88 0.96 -8.60
CA LEU A 251 -15.93 1.88 -8.13
C LEU A 251 -16.61 2.63 -9.28
N LEU A 252 -15.84 3.06 -10.29
CA LEU A 252 -16.40 3.73 -11.47
C LEU A 252 -17.28 2.77 -12.28
N ILE A 253 -16.88 1.50 -12.40
CA ILE A 253 -17.68 0.46 -13.06
C ILE A 253 -18.96 0.18 -12.26
N ALA A 254 -18.85 0.03 -10.94
CA ALA A 254 -20.00 -0.21 -10.06
C ALA A 254 -21.00 0.94 -10.09
N ASP A 255 -20.54 2.19 -10.06
CA ASP A 255 -21.42 3.36 -10.16
C ASP A 255 -22.15 3.42 -11.50
N LEU A 256 -21.48 3.05 -12.59
CA LEU A 256 -22.14 2.94 -13.90
C LEU A 256 -23.22 1.84 -13.90
N ALA A 257 -22.92 0.68 -13.30
CA ALA A 257 -23.82 -0.47 -13.27
C ALA A 257 -25.04 -0.24 -12.36
N THR A 258 -24.83 0.29 -11.16
CA THR A 258 -25.86 0.41 -10.12
C THR A 258 -26.60 1.75 -10.17
N TYR A 259 -25.90 2.84 -10.51
CA TYR A 259 -26.42 4.21 -10.44
C TYR A 259 -26.41 4.95 -11.78
N GLY A 260 -26.04 4.29 -12.88
CA GLY A 260 -25.98 4.91 -14.20
C GLY A 260 -24.93 6.00 -14.34
N GLY A 261 -23.90 5.99 -13.49
CA GLY A 261 -22.80 6.97 -13.52
C GLY A 261 -23.07 8.25 -12.71
N ALA A 262 -24.06 8.24 -11.82
CA ALA A 262 -24.46 9.44 -11.08
C ALA A 262 -23.36 9.96 -10.12
N HIS A 263 -22.44 9.11 -9.68
CA HIS A 263 -21.41 9.44 -8.71
C HIS A 263 -19.98 9.52 -9.28
N GLN A 264 -19.79 9.32 -10.59
CA GLN A 264 -18.48 9.45 -11.27
C GLN A 264 -17.74 10.73 -10.90
N ALA A 265 -18.45 11.87 -10.87
CA ALA A 265 -17.84 13.16 -10.54
C ALA A 265 -17.29 13.20 -9.10
N ALA A 266 -18.03 12.61 -8.15
CA ALA A 266 -17.59 12.52 -6.75
C ALA A 266 -16.40 11.56 -6.60
N ILE A 267 -16.45 10.39 -7.25
CA ILE A 267 -15.36 9.41 -7.25
C ILE A 267 -14.08 10.06 -7.79
N TRP A 268 -14.13 10.65 -8.98
CA TRP A 268 -12.94 11.30 -9.56
C TRP A 268 -12.42 12.46 -8.71
N THR A 269 -13.31 13.26 -8.13
CA THR A 269 -12.89 14.40 -7.28
C THR A 269 -12.14 13.91 -6.03
N VAL A 270 -12.68 12.91 -5.33
CA VAL A 270 -12.08 12.37 -4.12
C VAL A 270 -10.77 11.65 -4.41
N PHE A 271 -10.76 10.75 -5.39
CA PHE A 271 -9.57 9.97 -5.71
C PHE A 271 -8.45 10.86 -6.25
N ALA A 272 -8.75 11.83 -7.12
CA ALA A 272 -7.75 12.79 -7.57
C ALA A 272 -7.18 13.62 -6.41
N ALA A 273 -8.02 14.09 -5.47
CA ALA A 273 -7.54 14.80 -4.28
C ALA A 273 -6.61 13.95 -3.39
N ARG A 274 -6.77 12.62 -3.43
CA ARG A 274 -5.93 11.65 -2.72
C ARG A 274 -4.77 11.11 -3.57
N GLY A 275 -4.46 11.75 -4.71
CA GLY A 275 -3.33 11.36 -5.56
C GLY A 275 -3.59 10.19 -6.51
N MET A 276 -4.84 9.74 -6.64
CA MET A 276 -5.28 8.68 -7.56
C MET A 276 -6.09 9.24 -8.74
N GLY A 277 -5.60 10.34 -9.32
CA GLY A 277 -6.16 11.01 -10.49
C GLY A 277 -6.00 10.24 -11.81
N VAL A 278 -6.43 10.84 -12.92
CA VAL A 278 -6.45 10.18 -14.24
C VAL A 278 -5.05 9.77 -14.69
N SER A 279 -4.05 10.60 -14.44
CA SER A 279 -2.67 10.33 -14.84
C SER A 279 -1.90 9.49 -13.82
N ALA A 280 -2.53 9.07 -12.72
CA ALA A 280 -1.88 8.22 -11.73
C ALA A 280 -1.56 6.85 -12.33
N ARG A 281 -0.46 6.22 -11.90
CA ARG A 281 -0.04 4.91 -12.39
C ARG A 281 0.45 4.00 -11.28
N ALA A 282 0.12 2.73 -11.46
CA ALA A 282 0.74 1.56 -10.89
C ALA A 282 0.66 0.48 -11.96
N ASP A 283 1.69 -0.36 -12.04
CA ASP A 283 1.74 -1.43 -13.04
C ASP A 283 0.96 -2.66 -12.60
N SER A 284 0.91 -2.94 -11.28
CA SER A 284 0.14 -4.05 -10.72
C SER A 284 -0.22 -3.83 -9.23
N GLY A 285 -1.02 -4.74 -8.65
CA GLY A 285 -1.29 -4.76 -7.21
C GLY A 285 -0.10 -5.11 -6.33
N ASP A 286 1.02 -5.54 -6.92
CA ASP A 286 2.28 -5.76 -6.23
C ASP A 286 3.24 -4.57 -6.28
N ASP A 287 2.88 -3.58 -7.09
CA ASP A 287 3.72 -2.44 -7.36
C ASP A 287 3.92 -1.60 -6.10
N THR A 288 5.18 -1.26 -5.86
CA THR A 288 5.63 -0.38 -4.79
C THR A 288 6.00 1.00 -5.32
N VAL A 289 6.04 1.15 -6.65
CA VAL A 289 6.10 2.42 -7.35
C VAL A 289 4.67 2.89 -7.53
N VAL A 290 4.31 4.00 -6.87
CA VAL A 290 3.00 4.61 -7.05
C VAL A 290 3.19 6.02 -7.56
N LEU A 291 2.77 6.24 -8.81
CA LEU A 291 2.88 7.54 -9.45
C LEU A 291 1.58 8.27 -9.17
N GLN A 292 1.58 9.10 -8.13
CA GLN A 292 0.40 9.88 -7.79
C GLN A 292 0.11 10.94 -8.86
N ALA A 293 -1.16 11.25 -9.04
CA ALA A 293 -1.60 12.39 -9.83
C ALA A 293 -2.89 12.99 -9.26
N PHE A 294 -3.09 14.29 -9.44
CA PHE A 294 -4.23 15.03 -8.89
C PHE A 294 -5.20 15.53 -9.96
N ASP A 295 -5.02 15.08 -11.21
CA ASP A 295 -5.86 15.47 -12.33
C ASP A 295 -7.17 14.68 -12.39
N THR A 296 -8.18 15.33 -12.96
CA THR A 296 -9.51 14.75 -13.16
C THR A 296 -9.81 14.70 -14.67
N PRO A 297 -10.83 13.93 -15.12
CA PRO A 297 -11.19 13.89 -16.54
C PRO A 297 -11.56 15.26 -17.14
N TRP A 298 -11.99 16.21 -16.30
CA TRP A 298 -12.38 17.58 -16.68
C TRP A 298 -11.25 18.60 -16.54
N ASN A 299 -10.17 18.24 -15.85
CA ASN A 299 -8.97 19.07 -15.68
C ASN A 299 -7.70 18.23 -15.86
N PRO A 300 -7.45 17.70 -17.07
CA PRO A 300 -6.27 16.89 -17.35
C PRO A 300 -5.00 17.76 -17.36
N LEU A 301 -3.87 17.19 -16.97
CA LEU A 301 -2.59 17.89 -17.08
C LEU A 301 -2.26 18.20 -18.56
N PRO A 302 -1.85 19.44 -18.88
CA PRO A 302 -1.54 19.85 -20.25
C PRO A 302 -0.31 19.11 -20.79
N PRO A 303 -0.21 18.90 -22.12
CA PRO A 303 0.88 18.15 -22.74
C PRO A 303 2.19 18.97 -22.87
N GLY A 304 2.15 20.28 -22.70
CA GLY A 304 3.31 21.16 -22.84
C GLY A 304 4.33 20.92 -21.74
N ARG A 305 5.62 20.78 -22.09
CA ARG A 305 6.71 20.52 -21.15
C ARG A 305 7.84 21.53 -21.29
N GLU A 306 8.26 22.10 -20.16
CA GLU A 306 9.47 22.91 -20.03
C GLU A 306 10.50 22.12 -19.21
N THR A 307 11.72 21.95 -19.72
CA THR A 307 12.80 21.26 -19.01
C THR A 307 13.42 22.18 -17.96
N ILE A 308 13.40 21.73 -16.70
CA ILE A 308 14.07 22.40 -15.57
C ILE A 308 15.48 21.85 -15.40
N PHE A 309 15.63 20.53 -15.47
CA PHE A 309 16.89 19.82 -15.36
C PHE A 309 16.92 18.66 -16.35
N PHE A 310 18.08 18.39 -16.94
CA PHE A 310 18.27 17.21 -17.78
C PHE A 310 19.73 16.76 -17.75
N ASP A 311 19.93 15.46 -17.56
CA ASP A 311 21.20 14.79 -17.71
C ASP A 311 20.98 13.48 -18.48
N ASP A 312 21.70 13.31 -19.58
CA ASP A 312 21.66 12.12 -20.43
C ASP A 312 22.69 11.06 -20.01
N MET A 313 23.37 11.28 -18.86
CA MET A 313 24.40 10.42 -18.28
C MET A 313 25.60 10.12 -19.19
N ASN A 314 25.71 10.83 -20.32
CA ASN A 314 26.75 10.61 -21.32
C ASN A 314 27.96 11.53 -21.13
N ALA A 315 27.87 12.59 -20.32
CA ALA A 315 28.87 13.66 -20.27
C ALA A 315 29.76 13.66 -19.02
N GLY A 316 30.03 12.49 -18.43
CA GLY A 316 30.85 12.39 -17.21
C GLY A 316 30.00 12.45 -15.96
N GLU A 317 30.60 12.77 -14.82
CA GLU A 317 29.88 12.72 -13.53
C GLU A 317 28.87 13.86 -13.35
N ASN A 318 28.95 14.97 -14.09
CA ASN A 318 27.97 16.07 -14.09
C ASN A 318 27.53 16.58 -12.70
N GLY A 319 28.38 16.43 -11.68
CA GLY A 319 28.11 16.84 -10.30
C GLY A 319 27.26 15.86 -9.49
N TRP A 320 26.97 14.68 -10.03
CA TRP A 320 26.42 13.56 -9.27
C TRP A 320 27.43 13.06 -8.24
N THR A 321 26.94 12.71 -7.05
CA THR A 321 27.76 12.17 -5.96
C THR A 321 27.36 10.75 -5.61
N VAL A 322 28.33 9.98 -5.12
CA VAL A 322 28.15 8.59 -4.69
C VAL A 322 28.49 8.45 -3.22
N GLU A 323 27.62 7.77 -2.47
CA GLU A 323 27.81 7.41 -1.06
C GLU A 323 27.46 5.93 -0.83
N GLY A 324 27.97 5.35 0.26
CA GLY A 324 27.75 3.94 0.65
C GLY A 324 29.02 3.09 0.60
N GLU A 325 28.85 1.77 0.71
CA GLU A 325 29.96 0.81 0.83
C GLU A 325 29.68 -0.55 0.18
N ASP A 326 30.75 -1.25 -0.21
CA ASP A 326 30.71 -2.58 -0.84
C ASP A 326 30.62 -3.75 0.15
N GLY A 327 30.54 -3.46 1.46
CA GLY A 327 30.54 -4.46 2.53
C GLY A 327 31.89 -5.13 2.82
N GLN A 328 32.96 -4.75 2.09
CA GLN A 328 34.33 -5.26 2.23
C GLN A 328 35.33 -4.14 2.59
N GLY A 329 34.83 -2.95 2.93
CA GLY A 329 35.63 -1.76 3.28
C GLY A 329 36.00 -0.88 2.09
N GLY A 330 35.42 -1.13 0.92
CA GLY A 330 35.50 -0.30 -0.28
C GLY A 330 34.26 0.59 -0.48
N PRO A 331 34.30 1.49 -1.49
CA PRO A 331 33.20 2.42 -1.78
C PRO A 331 31.97 1.69 -2.37
N ALA A 332 30.82 2.37 -2.36
CA ALA A 332 29.64 1.91 -3.09
C ALA A 332 29.92 1.63 -4.57
N LEU A 333 29.09 0.76 -5.16
CA LEU A 333 29.28 0.24 -6.50
C LEU A 333 28.74 1.13 -7.63
N TRP A 334 28.22 2.33 -7.34
CA TRP A 334 27.79 3.28 -8.36
C TRP A 334 28.98 3.84 -9.16
N HIS A 335 28.95 3.69 -10.47
CA HIS A 335 29.93 4.27 -11.40
C HIS A 335 29.34 4.41 -12.82
N LEU A 336 29.97 5.20 -13.69
CA LEU A 336 29.60 5.24 -15.11
C LEU A 336 30.07 3.98 -15.83
N SER A 337 29.15 3.31 -16.50
CA SER A 337 29.39 2.05 -17.21
C SER A 337 29.06 2.17 -18.70
N ASN A 338 29.62 1.26 -19.51
CA ASN A 338 29.27 1.09 -20.93
C ASN A 338 28.49 -0.22 -21.21
N ARG A 339 28.14 -0.99 -20.17
CA ARG A 339 27.56 -2.34 -20.34
C ARG A 339 26.21 -2.35 -21.06
N ARG A 340 25.38 -1.32 -20.85
CA ARG A 340 24.07 -1.16 -21.49
C ARG A 340 23.93 0.20 -22.19
N GLY A 341 24.94 0.58 -22.96
CA GLY A 341 25.14 1.98 -23.32
C GLY A 341 25.77 2.74 -22.16
N ARG A 342 26.01 4.04 -22.34
CA ARG A 342 26.63 4.86 -21.30
C ARG A 342 25.55 5.31 -20.31
N ALA A 343 25.64 4.80 -19.09
CA ALA A 343 24.68 5.03 -18.01
C ALA A 343 25.39 4.94 -16.66
N TRP A 344 24.77 5.45 -15.60
CA TRP A 344 25.19 5.09 -14.23
C TRP A 344 24.79 3.65 -13.94
N TYR A 345 25.67 2.91 -13.26
CA TYR A 345 25.51 1.51 -12.96
C TYR A 345 25.91 1.22 -11.52
N TYR A 346 25.02 0.55 -10.78
CA TYR A 346 25.32 -0.07 -9.50
C TYR A 346 25.67 -1.54 -9.71
N GLY A 347 26.96 -1.85 -9.63
CA GLY A 347 27.47 -3.22 -9.68
C GLY A 347 28.94 -3.23 -10.04
N ARG A 348 29.47 -4.37 -10.48
CA ARG A 348 30.88 -4.54 -10.79
C ARG A 348 31.09 -4.81 -12.28
N GLU A 349 32.09 -4.17 -12.86
CA GLU A 349 32.41 -4.32 -14.29
C GLU A 349 32.98 -5.70 -14.63
N ASP A 350 33.77 -6.28 -13.74
CA ASP A 350 34.47 -7.54 -13.97
C ASP A 350 33.53 -8.75 -13.96
N THR A 351 32.53 -8.74 -13.07
CA THR A 351 31.56 -9.83 -12.94
C THR A 351 30.23 -9.54 -13.63
N GLY A 352 29.84 -8.28 -13.75
CA GLY A 352 28.52 -7.89 -14.24
C GLY A 352 27.39 -8.08 -13.24
N ASN A 353 27.71 -8.11 -11.95
CA ASN A 353 26.76 -8.18 -10.86
C ASN A 353 27.25 -7.34 -9.67
N TYR A 354 26.47 -7.29 -8.59
CA TYR A 354 26.80 -6.56 -7.37
C TYR A 354 27.24 -7.50 -6.22
N ASP A 355 27.70 -8.72 -6.54
CA ASP A 355 28.15 -9.68 -5.52
C ASP A 355 29.56 -9.34 -5.03
N THR A 356 29.66 -8.99 -3.76
CA THR A 356 30.91 -8.73 -3.04
C THR A 356 31.17 -9.78 -1.94
N GLY A 357 30.27 -10.76 -1.78
CA GLY A 357 30.25 -11.69 -0.67
C GLY A 357 29.77 -11.09 0.67
N ALA A 358 29.22 -9.87 0.65
CA ALA A 358 28.67 -9.16 1.80
C ALA A 358 27.43 -8.34 1.40
N ARG A 359 26.66 -7.84 2.39
CA ARG A 359 25.66 -6.78 2.15
C ARG A 359 26.39 -5.55 1.63
N ASN A 360 25.87 -4.94 0.57
CA ASN A 360 26.37 -3.68 0.05
C ASN A 360 25.22 -2.75 -0.28
N PHE A 361 25.48 -1.45 -0.23
CA PHE A 361 24.49 -0.42 -0.51
C PHE A 361 25.14 0.86 -1.01
N GLY A 362 24.38 1.70 -1.70
CA GLY A 362 24.83 3.03 -2.06
C GLY A 362 23.81 3.94 -2.70
N ALA A 363 24.07 5.24 -2.56
CA ALA A 363 23.28 6.33 -3.10
C ALA A 363 24.01 6.98 -4.28
N LEU A 364 23.29 7.19 -5.39
CA LEU A 364 23.64 8.10 -6.47
C LEU A 364 22.76 9.35 -6.32
N THR A 365 23.35 10.50 -6.02
CA THR A 365 22.61 11.74 -5.71
C THR A 365 22.92 12.83 -6.72
N SER A 366 21.89 13.50 -7.24
CA SER A 366 22.02 14.56 -8.22
C SER A 366 22.68 15.82 -7.64
N PRO A 367 23.18 16.73 -8.49
CA PRO A 367 23.37 18.13 -8.11
C PRO A 367 22.08 18.75 -7.55
N VAL A 368 22.19 19.91 -6.89
CA VAL A 368 21.03 20.70 -6.46
C VAL A 368 20.24 21.18 -7.69
N ILE A 369 18.93 20.96 -7.67
CA ILE A 369 17.96 21.37 -8.69
C ILE A 369 17.01 22.39 -8.08
N GLU A 370 16.94 23.58 -8.67
CA GLU A 370 16.03 24.65 -8.25
C GLU A 370 14.66 24.49 -8.92
N LEU A 371 13.64 24.17 -8.14
CA LEU A 371 12.28 24.00 -8.68
C LEU A 371 11.52 25.33 -8.70
N PRO A 372 10.83 25.67 -9.81
CA PRO A 372 9.95 26.82 -9.83
C PRO A 372 8.71 26.57 -8.96
N SER A 373 8.12 27.63 -8.42
CA SER A 373 6.74 27.57 -7.94
C SER A 373 5.80 27.33 -9.13
N ILE A 374 4.72 26.59 -8.91
CA ILE A 374 3.76 26.26 -9.96
C ILE A 374 2.33 26.66 -9.55
N PRO A 375 1.47 27.09 -10.50
CA PRO A 375 0.04 27.18 -10.28
C PRO A 375 -0.58 25.78 -10.08
N SER A 376 -1.82 25.74 -9.58
CA SER A 376 -2.54 24.49 -9.26
C SER A 376 -2.89 23.60 -10.46
N ASP A 377 -2.79 24.11 -11.69
CA ASP A 377 -3.06 23.40 -12.95
C ASP A 377 -1.78 22.92 -13.66
N SER A 378 -0.62 23.09 -13.01
CA SER A 378 0.69 22.66 -13.49
C SER A 378 1.20 21.50 -12.63
N ALA A 379 2.19 20.75 -13.14
CA ALA A 379 2.87 19.70 -12.39
C ALA A 379 4.38 19.75 -12.64
N ILE A 380 5.18 19.32 -11.67
CA ILE A 380 6.61 19.03 -11.84
C ILE A 380 6.79 17.53 -11.86
N ILE A 381 7.36 17.01 -12.95
CA ILE A 381 7.57 15.59 -13.18
C ILE A 381 9.07 15.28 -13.23
N LEU A 382 9.49 14.33 -12.40
CA LEU A 382 10.76 13.64 -12.53
C LEU A 382 10.58 12.47 -13.50
N GLU A 383 11.33 12.45 -14.59
CA GLU A 383 11.39 11.35 -15.54
C GLU A 383 12.80 10.76 -15.59
N PHE A 384 12.92 9.45 -15.77
CA PHE A 384 14.21 8.79 -15.94
C PHE A 384 14.04 7.45 -16.64
N ASP A 385 15.09 7.00 -17.30
CA ASP A 385 15.16 5.65 -17.83
C ASP A 385 15.97 4.77 -16.86
N HIS A 386 15.54 3.55 -16.61
CA HIS A 386 16.31 2.61 -15.79
C HIS A 386 16.20 1.16 -16.25
N PHE A 387 17.19 0.36 -15.88
CA PHE A 387 17.12 -1.10 -15.96
C PHE A 387 17.48 -1.69 -14.61
N PHE A 388 16.65 -2.58 -14.08
CA PHE A 388 16.87 -3.18 -12.78
C PHE A 388 16.79 -4.70 -12.82
N ARG A 389 17.78 -5.35 -12.22
CA ARG A 389 17.83 -6.80 -11.94
C ARG A 389 18.38 -7.00 -10.54
N GLY A 390 17.47 -7.09 -9.59
CA GLY A 390 17.77 -7.47 -8.21
C GLY A 390 17.63 -8.98 -8.02
N SER A 391 18.00 -9.45 -6.84
CA SER A 391 17.77 -10.83 -6.45
C SER A 391 16.55 -10.95 -5.53
N LEU A 392 15.84 -12.06 -5.68
CA LEU A 392 14.77 -12.46 -4.79
C LEU A 392 15.28 -13.57 -3.85
N PHE A 393 15.26 -13.30 -2.55
CA PHE A 393 15.45 -14.34 -1.54
C PHE A 393 14.43 -14.19 -0.40
N SER A 394 13.40 -15.04 -0.44
CA SER A 394 12.25 -15.02 0.49
C SER A 394 11.51 -13.67 0.48
N SER A 395 11.07 -13.15 1.62
CA SER A 395 10.42 -11.84 1.77
C SER A 395 11.41 -10.67 1.73
N LEU A 396 12.72 -10.93 1.57
CA LEU A 396 13.76 -9.93 1.43
C LEU A 396 14.14 -9.82 -0.05
N THR A 397 13.98 -8.62 -0.60
CA THR A 397 14.24 -8.31 -2.01
C THR A 397 15.26 -7.19 -2.08
N ASP A 398 16.23 -7.34 -2.97
CA ASP A 398 17.13 -6.25 -3.31
C ASP A 398 16.33 -5.17 -4.01
N ASN A 399 16.34 -3.97 -3.44
CA ASN A 399 15.46 -2.89 -3.87
C ASN A 399 16.25 -1.64 -4.22
N GLY A 400 15.87 -1.01 -5.32
CA GLY A 400 16.18 0.37 -5.63
C GLY A 400 15.14 1.30 -4.99
N TYR A 401 15.56 2.51 -4.61
CA TYR A 401 14.72 3.51 -3.99
C TYR A 401 14.96 4.85 -4.68
N ILE A 402 13.88 5.52 -5.09
CA ILE A 402 13.93 6.87 -5.63
C ILE A 402 13.45 7.82 -4.55
N ARG A 403 14.28 8.79 -4.20
CA ARG A 403 14.01 9.73 -3.11
C ARG A 403 14.27 11.16 -3.54
N ILE A 404 13.50 12.09 -2.98
CA ILE A 404 13.71 13.52 -3.12
C ILE A 404 14.18 14.04 -1.77
N ILE A 405 15.31 14.73 -1.78
CA ILE A 405 15.90 15.39 -0.62
C ILE A 405 15.59 16.88 -0.73
N ASP A 406 14.88 17.43 0.25
CA ASP A 406 14.72 18.88 0.39
C ASP A 406 16.02 19.45 0.95
N VAL A 407 16.70 20.29 0.16
CA VAL A 407 18.03 20.82 0.51
C VAL A 407 17.97 21.71 1.76
N ALA A 408 16.84 22.38 2.00
CA ALA A 408 16.72 23.30 3.12
C ALA A 408 16.53 22.58 4.45
N SER A 409 15.72 21.52 4.48
CA SER A 409 15.42 20.75 5.70
C SER A 409 16.32 19.53 5.89
N GLY A 410 16.92 19.01 4.83
CA GLY A 410 17.56 17.69 4.80
C GLY A 410 16.55 16.53 4.85
N GLU A 411 15.25 16.81 4.79
CA GLU A 411 14.22 15.80 4.79
C GLU A 411 14.27 14.99 3.49
N MET A 412 14.19 13.67 3.64
CA MET A 412 14.21 12.73 2.52
C MET A 412 12.84 12.07 2.42
N LYS A 413 12.17 12.28 1.29
CA LYS A 413 10.90 11.62 0.98
C LYS A 413 11.12 10.60 -0.12
N GLN A 414 10.80 9.34 0.16
CA GLN A 414 10.82 8.33 -0.88
C GLN A 414 9.58 8.48 -1.79
N LYS A 415 9.80 8.32 -3.08
CA LYS A 415 8.78 8.49 -4.10
C LYS A 415 8.47 7.20 -4.85
N ALA A 416 9.41 6.26 -4.85
CA ALA A 416 9.24 4.96 -5.50
C ALA A 416 10.24 3.93 -4.95
N ILE A 417 9.86 2.65 -5.01
CA ILE A 417 10.74 1.50 -4.77
C ILE A 417 10.75 0.62 -6.01
N VAL A 418 11.91 0.33 -6.56
CA VAL A 418 12.12 -0.57 -7.70
C VAL A 418 12.53 -1.94 -7.16
N SER A 419 11.80 -2.99 -7.53
CA SER A 419 12.11 -4.38 -7.16
C SER A 419 11.90 -5.32 -8.34
N ASP A 420 12.64 -6.44 -8.41
CA ASP A 420 12.45 -7.47 -9.44
C ASP A 420 11.29 -8.41 -9.04
N ASN A 421 10.10 -7.87 -8.80
CA ASN A 421 8.94 -8.66 -8.38
C ASN A 421 8.18 -9.19 -9.60
N THR A 422 8.39 -10.48 -9.86
CA THR A 422 7.73 -11.26 -10.90
C THR A 422 6.30 -11.63 -10.51
N VAL A 423 5.39 -10.65 -10.49
CA VAL A 423 3.97 -10.91 -10.76
C VAL A 423 3.39 -9.78 -11.61
N GLY A 424 3.62 -9.91 -12.92
CA GLY A 424 2.80 -9.23 -13.92
C GLY A 424 3.16 -7.79 -14.28
N PHE A 425 4.42 -7.49 -14.61
CA PHE A 425 4.81 -6.71 -15.80
C PHE A 425 6.34 -6.83 -15.98
N ARG A 426 6.80 -6.53 -17.19
CA ARG A 426 8.08 -6.99 -17.74
C ARG A 426 9.26 -6.30 -17.03
N GLY A 427 9.93 -7.01 -16.12
CA GLY A 427 11.40 -6.94 -16.02
C GLY A 427 11.98 -7.47 -17.33
N GLY A 428 11.85 -6.68 -18.40
CA GLY A 428 12.33 -7.00 -19.73
C GLY A 428 13.85 -6.90 -19.77
N GLU A 429 14.46 -7.45 -20.81
CA GLU A 429 15.89 -7.28 -21.10
C GLU A 429 16.26 -5.81 -21.47
N PHE A 430 15.38 -4.83 -21.20
CA PHE A 430 15.36 -3.47 -21.73
C PHE A 430 15.15 -2.42 -20.64
N PHE A 431 15.61 -1.19 -20.90
CA PHE A 431 15.30 -0.03 -20.06
C PHE A 431 13.80 0.27 -20.04
N GLN A 432 13.32 0.65 -18.87
CA GLN A 432 11.99 1.20 -18.61
C GLN A 432 12.07 2.71 -18.46
N HIS A 433 10.96 3.39 -18.76
CA HIS A 433 10.83 4.84 -18.60
C HIS A 433 9.83 5.14 -17.49
N GLU A 434 10.29 5.86 -16.47
CA GLU A 434 9.51 6.20 -15.28
C GLU A 434 9.18 7.69 -15.25
N ALA A 435 8.02 8.05 -14.65
CA ALA A 435 7.58 9.44 -14.52
C ALA A 435 6.85 9.69 -13.19
N ILE A 436 7.48 10.42 -12.28
CA ILE A 436 7.03 10.67 -10.90
C ILE A 436 6.59 12.12 -10.73
N ASP A 437 5.39 12.34 -10.19
CA ASP A 437 4.95 13.68 -9.74
C ASP A 437 5.68 14.08 -8.45
N ILE A 438 6.45 15.16 -8.54
CA ILE A 438 7.21 15.77 -7.44
C ILE A 438 6.76 17.22 -7.17
N SER A 439 5.54 17.57 -7.56
CA SER A 439 4.95 18.91 -7.42
C SER A 439 4.88 19.39 -5.96
N GLU A 440 4.88 18.48 -4.98
CA GLU A 440 4.92 18.82 -3.55
C GLU A 440 6.19 19.60 -3.15
N PHE A 441 7.25 19.52 -3.97
CA PHE A 441 8.51 20.25 -3.81
C PHE A 441 8.58 21.53 -4.65
N ALA A 442 7.49 21.94 -5.32
CA ALA A 442 7.48 23.15 -6.12
C ALA A 442 7.93 24.38 -5.31
N GLY A 443 8.82 25.18 -5.88
CA GLY A 443 9.43 26.34 -5.23
C GLY A 443 10.55 26.02 -4.24
N ARG A 444 11.00 24.77 -4.13
CA ARG A 444 12.10 24.34 -3.26
C ARG A 444 13.35 23.98 -4.06
N SER A 445 14.50 23.98 -3.40
CA SER A 445 15.74 23.41 -3.91
C SER A 445 15.80 21.93 -3.49
N ILE A 446 15.99 21.02 -4.43
CA ILE A 446 15.99 19.57 -4.17
C ILE A 446 17.23 18.86 -4.70
N GLN A 447 17.44 17.62 -4.24
CA GLN A 447 18.27 16.63 -4.92
C GLN A 447 17.46 15.35 -5.15
N ILE A 448 17.75 14.65 -6.24
CA ILE A 448 17.20 13.33 -6.56
C ILE A 448 18.22 12.29 -6.13
N GLN A 449 17.78 11.27 -5.40
CA GLN A 449 18.63 10.16 -4.97
C GLN A 449 18.09 8.82 -5.50
N PHE A 450 18.96 8.06 -6.15
CA PHE A 450 18.77 6.65 -6.47
C PHE A 450 19.59 5.82 -5.47
N TYR A 451 18.92 5.17 -4.53
CA TYR A 451 19.55 4.39 -3.47
C TYR A 451 19.31 2.90 -3.67
N PHE A 452 20.35 2.08 -3.60
CA PHE A 452 20.26 0.62 -3.71
C PHE A 452 20.81 -0.04 -2.46
N ASP A 453 20.18 -1.12 -2.00
CA ASP A 453 20.61 -1.91 -0.85
C ASP A 453 20.28 -3.39 -1.09
N THR A 454 21.29 -4.24 -0.95
CA THR A 454 21.12 -5.70 -1.07
C THR A 454 20.45 -6.33 0.14
N ILE A 455 20.28 -5.57 1.24
CA ILE A 455 19.66 -6.00 2.51
C ILE A 455 20.47 -7.07 3.27
N ASN A 456 21.13 -7.99 2.56
CA ASN A 456 21.92 -9.10 3.06
C ASN A 456 23.03 -9.50 2.06
N GLU A 457 23.81 -10.51 2.41
CA GLU A 457 24.95 -11.01 1.63
C GLU A 457 24.62 -12.10 0.60
N ARG A 458 23.35 -12.51 0.48
CA ARG A 458 22.96 -13.72 -0.25
C ARG A 458 22.34 -13.37 -1.59
N ARG A 459 22.72 -14.16 -2.61
CA ARG A 459 22.16 -14.09 -3.98
C ARG A 459 22.37 -12.76 -4.70
N ASN A 460 23.44 -12.03 -4.37
CA ASN A 460 23.76 -10.75 -5.00
C ASN A 460 24.34 -10.89 -6.44
N ASP A 461 24.11 -12.01 -7.12
CA ASP A 461 24.69 -12.34 -8.43
C ASP A 461 23.88 -11.83 -9.63
N ALA A 462 22.79 -11.09 -9.38
CA ALA A 462 22.00 -10.41 -10.41
C ALA A 462 22.69 -9.16 -10.97
N GLU A 463 22.20 -8.66 -12.11
CA GLU A 463 22.94 -7.64 -12.89
C GLU A 463 23.03 -6.28 -12.16
N GLY A 464 22.08 -5.91 -11.31
CA GLY A 464 22.08 -4.64 -10.59
C GLY A 464 21.19 -3.57 -11.24
N TRP A 465 21.56 -2.31 -11.07
CA TRP A 465 20.71 -1.17 -11.46
C TRP A 465 21.44 -0.19 -12.36
N TYR A 466 20.80 0.18 -13.48
CA TYR A 466 21.26 1.24 -14.38
C TYR A 466 20.29 2.41 -14.38
N ILE A 467 20.82 3.63 -14.41
CA ILE A 467 20.07 4.90 -14.50
C ILE A 467 20.56 5.72 -15.69
N ASP A 468 19.62 6.21 -16.49
CA ASP A 468 19.87 7.04 -17.67
C ASP A 468 18.77 8.12 -17.85
N ASN A 469 19.04 9.12 -18.71
CA ASN A 469 18.09 10.14 -19.16
C ASN A 469 17.23 10.80 -18.07
N VAL A 470 17.86 11.23 -16.97
CA VAL A 470 17.16 11.89 -15.85
C VAL A 470 16.75 13.29 -16.25
N ARG A 471 15.45 13.58 -16.16
CA ARG A 471 14.84 14.86 -16.50
C ARG A 471 13.92 15.32 -15.38
N VAL A 472 14.02 16.59 -15.01
CA VAL A 472 12.93 17.28 -14.31
C VAL A 472 12.28 18.23 -15.29
N SER A 473 10.98 18.11 -15.48
CA SER A 473 10.20 18.99 -16.34
C SER A 473 8.98 19.53 -15.63
N ARG A 474 8.54 20.71 -16.05
CA ARG A 474 7.26 21.28 -15.65
C ARG A 474 6.25 21.11 -16.79
N ARG A 475 5.07 20.59 -16.47
CA ARG A 475 3.90 20.68 -17.36
C ARG A 475 3.27 22.05 -17.22
N VAL A 476 3.21 22.79 -18.32
CA VAL A 476 2.69 24.18 -18.39
C VAL A 476 1.36 24.20 -19.16
N PRO A 477 0.39 25.05 -18.73
CA PRO A 477 -0.88 25.28 -19.44
C PRO A 477 -0.73 25.63 -20.93
#